data_AF-A0A0R0CDA4-F1
#
_entry.id   AF-A0A0R0CDA4-F1
#
_cell.length_a   1.000
_cell.length_b   1.000
_cell.length_c   1.000
_cell.angle_alpha   90.00
_cell.angle_beta   90.00
_cell.angle_gamma   90.00
#
_symmetry.space_group_name_H-M   'P 1'
#
loop_
_entity.id
_entity.type
_entity.pdbx_description
1 polymer ?
#
loop_
_entity_poly.entity_id
_entity_poly.type
_entity_poly.pdbx_seq_one_letter_code
_entity_poly.pdbx_strand_id
1 'polypeptide(L)'
;MMRIVGAALLLLPSLALGQNCSCNPVESKAQWTRELFQGSTYVFYGRVDTVAPPFLGANETRDQPTVTPLRHFKGTFPGGELRGADCGSAVLPGETAVFFVDGYSRIKSCSIGVSGITPQQIQSGVTQLSRHGT
;
A
#
# COMPACT_ATOMS: atom_id res chain seq x y z
N MET A 1 43.64 44.55 -3.38
CA MET A 1 43.53 43.37 -4.26
C MET A 1 42.71 42.30 -3.55
N MET A 2 41.84 41.64 -4.32
CA MET A 2 41.20 40.34 -4.07
C MET A 2 40.09 40.23 -3.01
N ARG A 3 38.86 40.14 -3.54
CA ARG A 3 37.64 39.60 -2.92
C ARG A 3 37.78 38.08 -2.82
N ILE A 4 37.37 37.47 -1.70
CA ILE A 4 36.91 36.07 -1.70
C ILE A 4 35.59 36.02 -0.93
N VAL A 5 34.53 35.86 -1.71
CA VAL A 5 33.17 35.56 -1.27
C VAL A 5 33.21 34.11 -0.78
N GLY A 6 33.13 33.90 0.53
CA GLY A 6 32.93 32.58 1.11
C GLY A 6 31.49 32.13 0.84
N ALA A 7 31.29 31.41 -0.25
CA ALA A 7 30.03 30.76 -0.55
C ALA A 7 29.73 29.70 0.53
N ALA A 8 28.68 29.94 1.31
CA ALA A 8 28.09 28.94 2.19
C ALA A 8 27.52 27.81 1.33
N LEU A 9 28.24 26.69 1.22
CA LEU A 9 27.70 25.46 0.66
C LEU A 9 26.83 24.80 1.74
N LEU A 10 25.57 25.23 1.80
CA LEU A 10 24.50 24.53 2.53
C LEU A 10 24.26 23.19 1.83
N LEU A 11 24.88 22.13 2.36
CA LEU A 11 24.50 20.75 2.07
C LEU A 11 23.12 20.52 2.69
N LEU A 12 22.07 20.73 1.89
CA LEU A 12 20.73 20.22 2.16
C LEU A 12 20.71 18.73 1.74
N PRO A 13 20.75 17.76 2.67
CA PRO A 13 20.35 16.41 2.30
C PRO A 13 18.88 16.48 1.91
N SER A 14 18.64 16.12 0.66
CA SER A 14 17.36 16.07 -0.02
C SER A 14 16.32 15.43 0.91
N LEU A 15 15.36 16.23 1.37
CA LEU A 15 14.12 15.70 1.93
C LEU A 15 13.60 14.70 0.92
N ALA A 16 13.60 13.42 1.30
CA ALA A 16 12.90 12.39 0.56
C ALA A 16 11.49 12.93 0.34
N LEU A 17 11.20 13.30 -0.91
CA LEU A 17 9.86 13.67 -1.34
C LEU A 17 9.02 12.41 -1.16
N GLY A 18 8.50 12.21 0.05
CA GLY A 18 7.28 11.49 0.26
C GLY A 18 6.27 12.21 -0.62
N GLN A 19 6.12 11.74 -1.87
CA GLN A 19 5.10 12.24 -2.77
C GLN A 19 3.81 12.22 -1.99
N ASN A 20 3.19 13.40 -1.83
CA ASN A 20 1.88 13.55 -1.21
C ASN A 20 0.92 12.70 -2.03
N CYS A 21 0.71 11.47 -1.60
CA CYS A 21 -0.25 10.60 -2.20
C CYS A 21 -1.63 11.07 -1.79
N SER A 22 -2.27 11.81 -2.68
CA SER A 22 -3.67 12.12 -2.58
C SER A 22 -4.45 10.93 -3.12
N CYS A 23 -4.85 10.01 -2.24
CA CYS A 23 -5.93 9.09 -2.60
C CYS A 23 -7.16 9.94 -2.93
N ASN A 24 -7.82 9.65 -4.05
CA ASN A 24 -9.07 10.33 -4.39
C ASN A 24 -9.99 10.32 -3.17
N PRO A 25 -10.61 11.46 -2.82
CA PRO A 25 -11.52 11.51 -1.69
C PRO A 25 -12.57 10.41 -1.87
N VAL A 26 -12.74 9.59 -0.83
CA VAL A 26 -13.71 8.50 -0.89
C VAL A 26 -15.10 9.11 -0.76
N GLU A 27 -15.75 9.33 -1.90
CA GLU A 27 -17.14 9.81 -1.96
C GLU A 27 -18.10 8.78 -1.35
N SER A 28 -17.82 7.49 -1.53
CA SER A 28 -18.56 6.39 -0.92
C SER A 28 -17.65 5.20 -0.58
N LYS A 29 -17.65 4.80 0.70
CA LYS A 29 -16.82 3.68 1.21
C LYS A 29 -17.15 2.35 0.50
N ALA A 30 -18.42 2.14 0.18
CA ALA A 30 -18.89 0.94 -0.51
C ALA A 30 -18.44 0.93 -1.98
N GLN A 31 -18.50 2.09 -2.65
CA GLN A 31 -18.01 2.24 -4.02
C GLN A 31 -16.50 2.04 -4.09
N TRP A 32 -15.74 2.68 -3.20
CA TRP A 32 -14.29 2.51 -3.09
C TRP A 32 -13.89 1.04 -2.90
N THR A 33 -14.57 0.34 -1.98
CA THR A 33 -14.30 -1.09 -1.74
C THR A 33 -14.59 -1.93 -2.98
N ARG A 34 -15.68 -1.60 -3.71
CA ARG A 34 -16.05 -2.28 -4.97
C ARG A 34 -15.02 -2.06 -6.07
N GLU A 35 -14.60 -0.82 -6.30
CA GLU A 35 -13.61 -0.46 -7.33
C GLU A 35 -12.27 -1.18 -7.09
N LEU A 36 -11.79 -1.20 -5.84
CA LEU A 36 -10.59 -1.95 -5.50
C LEU A 36 -10.78 -3.46 -5.66
N PHE A 37 -11.91 -4.01 -5.21
CA PHE A 37 -12.18 -5.44 -5.33
C PHE A 37 -12.25 -5.89 -6.80
N GLN A 38 -12.90 -5.10 -7.66
CA GLN A 38 -12.99 -5.38 -9.09
C GLN A 38 -11.62 -5.28 -9.76
N GLY A 39 -10.87 -4.21 -9.47
CA GLY A 39 -9.56 -3.96 -10.07
C GLY A 39 -8.40 -4.76 -9.47
N SER A 40 -8.66 -5.70 -8.55
CA SER A 40 -7.63 -6.55 -7.94
C SER A 40 -7.73 -7.98 -8.46
N THR A 41 -6.59 -8.65 -8.58
CA THR A 41 -6.54 -10.09 -8.90
C THR A 41 -6.73 -10.91 -7.62
N TYR A 42 -6.09 -10.48 -6.54
CA TYR A 42 -6.19 -11.10 -5.23
C TYR A 42 -6.77 -10.12 -4.21
N VAL A 43 -7.68 -10.61 -3.37
CA VAL A 43 -8.19 -9.90 -2.20
C VAL A 43 -8.20 -10.86 -1.03
N PHE A 44 -7.49 -10.52 0.05
CA PHE A 44 -7.38 -11.39 1.23
C PHE A 44 -7.20 -10.58 2.50
N TYR A 45 -7.67 -11.13 3.62
CA TYR A 45 -7.27 -10.69 4.95
C TYR A 45 -5.96 -11.41 5.30
N GLY A 46 -4.93 -10.65 5.68
CA GLY A 46 -3.60 -11.19 5.94
C GLY A 46 -2.92 -10.50 7.11
N ARG A 47 -1.86 -11.14 7.60
CA ARG A 47 -0.92 -10.59 8.59
C ARG A 47 0.36 -10.18 7.90
N VAL A 48 0.94 -9.06 8.30
CA VAL A 48 2.29 -8.64 7.90
C VAL A 48 3.30 -9.34 8.80
N ASP A 49 4.17 -10.15 8.21
CA ASP A 49 5.20 -10.88 8.94
C ASP A 49 6.46 -10.02 9.09
N THR A 50 6.91 -9.39 7.99
CA THR A 50 8.06 -8.48 7.96
C THR A 50 7.80 -7.33 7.00
N VAL A 51 8.56 -6.25 7.16
CA VAL A 51 8.59 -5.13 6.22
C VAL A 51 10.04 -4.88 5.85
N ALA A 52 10.41 -5.20 4.61
CA ALA A 52 11.76 -4.96 4.10
C ALA A 52 11.86 -3.52 3.57
N PRO A 53 13.00 -2.83 3.80
CA PRO A 53 13.22 -1.51 3.21
C PRO A 53 13.35 -1.62 1.68
N PRO A 54 13.10 -0.52 0.95
CA PRO A 54 13.22 -0.49 -0.51
C PRO A 54 14.59 -0.95 -1.01
N PHE A 55 14.60 -1.76 -2.07
CA PHE A 55 15.84 -2.16 -2.74
C PHE A 55 16.22 -1.13 -3.80
N LEU A 56 17.27 -0.34 -3.52
CA LEU A 56 17.73 0.76 -4.39
C LEU A 56 18.11 0.30 -5.82
N GLY A 57 18.45 -0.99 -6.02
CA GLY A 57 18.78 -1.54 -7.34
C GLY A 57 17.57 -1.85 -8.23
N ALA A 58 16.34 -1.81 -7.71
CA ALA A 58 15.12 -2.22 -8.43
C ALA A 58 14.21 -1.04 -8.82
N ASN A 59 14.66 0.21 -8.64
CA ASN A 59 13.81 1.41 -8.70
C ASN A 59 12.58 1.35 -7.76
N GLU A 60 12.60 0.47 -6.76
CA GLU A 60 11.58 0.43 -5.72
C GLU A 60 12.00 1.38 -4.61
N THR A 61 11.18 2.39 -4.36
CA THR A 61 11.41 3.41 -3.32
C THR A 61 10.51 3.21 -2.10
N ARG A 62 9.80 2.08 -2.05
CA ARG A 62 8.74 1.80 -1.07
C ARG A 62 9.03 0.51 -0.32
N ASP A 63 8.50 0.44 0.89
CA ASP A 63 8.61 -0.72 1.76
C ASP A 63 7.88 -1.93 1.16
N GLN A 64 8.49 -3.10 1.30
CA GLN A 64 8.00 -4.36 0.74
C GLN A 64 7.57 -5.28 1.89
N PRO A 65 6.26 -5.35 2.20
CA PRO A 65 5.78 -6.22 3.26
C PRO A 65 5.72 -7.67 2.79
N THR A 66 6.25 -8.59 3.61
CA THR A 66 5.95 -10.02 3.48
C THR A 66 4.70 -10.32 4.27
N VAL A 67 3.73 -11.00 3.64
CA VAL A 67 2.43 -11.28 4.24
C VAL A 67 2.06 -12.76 4.23
N THR A 68 1.39 -13.17 5.29
CA THR A 68 0.71 -14.47 5.40
C THR A 68 -0.81 -14.26 5.25
N PRO A 69 -1.44 -14.81 4.19
CA PRO A 69 -2.88 -14.80 4.06
C PRO A 69 -3.55 -15.61 5.16
N LEU A 70 -4.58 -15.03 5.78
CA LEU A 70 -5.41 -15.68 6.81
C LEU A 70 -6.77 -16.09 6.24
N ARG A 71 -7.29 -15.32 5.28
CA ARG A 71 -8.57 -15.60 4.60
C ARG A 71 -8.61 -14.98 3.22
N HIS A 72 -9.03 -15.74 2.22
CA HIS A 72 -9.19 -15.25 0.85
C HIS A 72 -10.63 -14.79 0.57
N PHE A 73 -10.77 -13.70 -0.18
CA PHE A 73 -12.04 -13.16 -0.67
C PHE A 73 -12.13 -13.16 -2.21
N LYS A 74 -10.99 -13.06 -2.89
CA LYS A 74 -10.88 -13.15 -4.35
C LYS A 74 -9.51 -13.72 -4.71
N GLY A 75 -9.50 -14.74 -5.56
CA GLY A 75 -8.27 -15.46 -5.92
C GLY A 75 -7.57 -16.12 -4.73
N THR A 76 -6.50 -16.86 -5.01
CA THR A 76 -5.64 -17.47 -3.99
C THR A 76 -4.24 -16.89 -4.11
N PHE A 77 -3.89 -16.01 -3.19
CA PHE A 77 -2.53 -15.49 -3.06
C PHE A 77 -1.72 -16.46 -2.20
N PRO A 78 -0.54 -16.93 -2.63
CA PRO A 78 0.24 -17.91 -1.87
C PRO A 78 0.88 -17.35 -0.59
N GLY A 79 0.87 -16.01 -0.42
CA GLY A 79 1.67 -15.33 0.58
C GLY A 79 3.06 -14.99 0.04
N GLY A 80 3.85 -14.32 0.87
CA GLY A 80 5.19 -13.87 0.52
C GLY A 80 5.27 -12.36 0.37
N GLU A 81 6.35 -11.91 -0.27
CA GLU A 81 6.65 -10.49 -0.46
C GLU A 81 5.64 -9.84 -1.41
N LEU A 82 5.11 -8.71 -0.98
CA LEU A 82 4.32 -7.82 -1.80
C LEU A 82 5.17 -6.62 -2.18
N ARG A 83 5.00 -6.18 -3.43
CA ARG A 83 5.58 -4.93 -3.90
C ARG A 83 4.82 -3.78 -3.26
N GLY A 84 5.57 -2.83 -2.72
CA GLY A 84 5.03 -1.66 -2.06
C GLY A 84 4.04 -0.91 -2.95
N ALA A 85 2.99 -0.40 -2.33
CA ALA A 85 2.09 0.57 -2.95
C ALA A 85 2.88 1.79 -3.44
N ASP A 86 2.48 2.42 -4.55
CA ASP A 86 3.13 3.66 -5.05
C ASP A 86 3.16 4.77 -3.98
N CYS A 87 2.23 4.69 -3.02
CA CYS A 87 2.03 5.59 -1.89
C CYS A 87 2.56 5.10 -0.55
N GLY A 88 3.22 3.94 -0.52
CA GLY A 88 3.50 3.21 0.71
C GLY A 88 2.26 2.49 1.22
N SER A 89 2.47 1.37 1.89
CA SER A 89 1.41 0.56 2.49
C SER A 89 1.05 1.02 3.90
N ALA A 90 1.92 1.80 4.56
CA ALA A 90 1.80 2.24 5.95
C ALA A 90 1.54 1.11 6.96
N VAL A 91 1.83 -0.15 6.58
CA VAL A 91 1.66 -1.31 7.46
C VAL A 91 2.92 -1.60 8.25
N LEU A 92 2.74 -2.06 9.48
CA LEU A 92 3.82 -2.46 10.37
C LEU A 92 3.86 -3.99 10.53
N PRO A 93 5.03 -4.56 10.85
CA PRO A 93 5.14 -5.97 11.24
C PRO A 93 4.15 -6.33 12.37
N GLY A 94 3.44 -7.44 12.21
CA GLY A 94 2.43 -7.92 13.15
C GLY A 94 1.01 -7.38 12.90
N GLU A 95 0.84 -6.34 12.08
CA GLU A 95 -0.48 -5.83 11.75
C GLU A 95 -1.26 -6.78 10.84
N THR A 96 -2.59 -6.67 10.91
CA THR A 96 -3.49 -7.37 10.00
C THR A 96 -4.32 -6.38 9.21
N ALA A 97 -4.47 -6.65 7.92
CA ALA A 97 -5.19 -5.78 7.00
C ALA A 97 -5.88 -6.58 5.90
N VAL A 98 -6.80 -5.94 5.20
CA VAL A 98 -7.30 -6.46 3.93
C VAL A 98 -6.41 -5.93 2.83
N PHE A 99 -5.79 -6.84 2.08
CA PHE A 99 -4.91 -6.53 0.97
C PHE A 99 -5.67 -6.64 -0.34
N PHE A 100 -5.51 -5.63 -1.19
CA PHE A 100 -6.00 -5.59 -2.55
C PHE A 100 -4.78 -5.58 -3.47
N VAL A 101 -4.57 -6.70 -4.17
CA VAL A 101 -3.32 -7.00 -4.87
C VAL A 101 -3.61 -7.31 -6.34
N ASP A 102 -2.78 -6.79 -7.24
CA ASP A 102 -2.87 -7.10 -8.67
C ASP A 102 -2.19 -8.46 -9.02
N GLY A 103 -2.17 -8.80 -10.31
CA GLY A 103 -1.57 -10.06 -10.78
C GLY A 103 -0.03 -10.11 -10.69
N TYR A 104 0.62 -9.02 -10.28
CA TYR A 104 2.07 -8.89 -10.18
C TYR A 104 2.52 -8.69 -8.71
N SER A 105 1.69 -9.12 -7.76
CA SER A 105 1.93 -9.00 -6.31
C SER A 105 2.11 -7.56 -5.82
N ARG A 106 1.56 -6.56 -6.53
CA ARG A 106 1.63 -5.15 -6.12
C ARG A 106 0.39 -4.75 -5.32
N ILE A 107 0.62 -4.10 -4.19
CA ILE A 107 -0.44 -3.50 -3.37
C ILE A 107 -1.01 -2.29 -4.11
N LYS A 108 -2.33 -2.20 -4.26
CA LYS A 108 -2.94 -1.00 -4.85
C LYS A 108 -2.81 0.17 -3.87
N SER A 109 -2.35 1.32 -4.36
CA SER A 109 -1.72 2.39 -3.56
C SER A 109 -2.60 3.10 -2.51
N CYS A 110 -3.91 2.85 -2.53
CA CYS A 110 -4.84 3.35 -1.51
C CYS A 110 -5.48 2.24 -0.69
N SER A 111 -5.16 0.98 -0.95
CA SER A 111 -5.87 -0.17 -0.39
C SER A 111 -5.71 -0.37 1.12
N ILE A 112 -4.71 0.28 1.71
CA ILE A 112 -4.38 0.17 3.13
C ILE A 112 -4.28 1.59 3.70
N GLY A 113 -5.08 1.88 4.74
CA GLY A 113 -4.96 3.14 5.47
C GLY A 113 -5.76 4.34 4.94
N VAL A 114 -6.86 4.13 4.19
CA VAL A 114 -7.75 5.26 3.82
C VAL A 114 -8.35 5.90 5.07
N SER A 115 -8.07 7.19 5.25
CA SER A 115 -8.64 7.99 6.33
C SER A 115 -10.17 7.93 6.31
N GLY A 116 -10.77 7.62 7.46
CA GLY A 116 -12.22 7.56 7.63
C GLY A 116 -12.87 6.21 7.29
N ILE A 117 -12.13 5.18 6.88
CA ILE A 117 -12.67 3.82 6.68
C ILE A 117 -12.03 2.85 7.67
N THR A 118 -12.84 2.17 8.48
CA THR A 118 -12.31 1.20 9.44
C THR A 118 -12.02 -0.14 8.76
N PRO A 119 -11.05 -0.93 9.26
CA PRO A 119 -10.80 -2.28 8.75
C PRO A 119 -12.05 -3.17 8.70
N GLN A 120 -12.96 -3.05 9.68
CA GLN A 120 -14.21 -3.81 9.73
C GLN A 120 -15.16 -3.43 8.59
N GLN A 121 -15.21 -2.15 8.21
CA GLN A 121 -16.02 -1.70 7.07
C GLN A 121 -15.50 -2.29 5.77
N ILE A 122 -14.18 -2.32 5.59
CA ILE A 122 -13.54 -2.94 4.42
C ILE A 122 -13.84 -4.45 4.40
N GLN A 123 -13.62 -5.15 5.51
CA GLN A 123 -13.88 -6.59 5.63
C GLN A 123 -15.35 -6.95 5.34
N SER A 124 -16.30 -6.15 5.84
CA SER A 124 -17.73 -6.33 5.57
C SER A 124 -18.03 -6.16 4.08
N GLY A 125 -17.52 -5.09 3.46
CA GLY A 125 -17.70 -4.81 2.04
C GLY A 125 -17.12 -5.90 1.13
N VAL A 126 -15.88 -6.34 1.37
CA VAL A 126 -15.27 -7.43 0.58
C VAL A 126 -15.96 -8.77 0.82
N THR A 127 -16.47 -9.03 2.03
CA THR A 127 -17.26 -10.24 2.31
C THR A 127 -18.55 -10.26 1.50
N GLN A 128 -19.29 -9.14 1.47
CA GLN A 128 -20.50 -9.04 0.65
C GLN A 128 -20.16 -9.23 -0.84
N LEU A 129 -19.17 -8.52 -1.37
CA LEU A 129 -18.77 -8.63 -2.77
C LEU A 129 -18.31 -10.04 -3.16
N SER A 130 -17.56 -10.72 -2.28
CA SER A 130 -17.09 -12.10 -2.53
C SER A 130 -18.21 -13.14 -2.65
N ARG A 131 -19.35 -12.91 -1.98
CA ARG A 131 -20.51 -13.82 -2.01
C ARG A 131 -21.33 -13.67 -3.28
N HIS A 132 -21.30 -12.50 -3.90
CA HIS A 132 -22.17 -12.17 -5.03
C HIS A 132 -21.53 -12.41 -6.39
N GLY A 133 -20.30 -12.94 -6.45
CA GLY A 133 -19.64 -13.37 -7.68
C GLY A 133 -19.73 -12.33 -8.79
N THR A 134 -18.79 -11.40 -8.83
CA THR A 134 -18.69 -10.40 -9.92
C THR A 134 -18.71 -11.05 -11.29
#